data_AF-A0ABD6CZS2-F1
#
_entry.id   AF-A0ABD6CZS2-F1
#
_cell.length_a   1.000
_cell.length_b   1.000
_cell.length_c   1.000
_cell.angle_alpha   90.00
_cell.angle_beta   90.00
_cell.angle_gamma   90.00
#
_symmetry.space_group_name_H-M   'P 1'
#
loop_
_entity.id
_entity.type
_entity.pdbx_description
1 polymer ?
#
loop_
_entity_poly.entity_id
_entity_poly.type
_entity_poly.pdbx_seq_one_letter_code
_entity_poly.pdbx_strand_id
1 'polypeptide(L)'
;MSRGGLLIVDPVENTTVSNGSEIVQYNQTKFSQSPTLNDAITEAASTKTTQQRDLAGQDVQRIESVAEAYNASTGGFLVSKNETVVRVSLGYEL
;
A
#
# COMPACT_ATOMS: atom_id res chain seq x y z
N MET A 1 -23.56 5.22 1.24
CA MET A 1 -22.68 5.34 0.06
C MET A 1 -21.27 5.04 0.55
N SER A 2 -20.59 4.04 -0.01
CA SER A 2 -19.19 3.79 0.33
C SER A 2 -18.34 4.88 -0.34
N ARG A 3 -17.55 5.62 0.44
CA ARG A 3 -16.66 6.66 -0.09
C ARG A 3 -15.59 6.01 -0.97
N GLY A 4 -15.34 6.59 -2.14
CA GLY A 4 -14.19 6.24 -2.97
C GLY A 4 -12.89 6.74 -2.33
N GLY A 5 -11.78 6.44 -2.99
CA GLY A 5 -10.48 6.90 -2.54
C GLY A 5 -9.42 6.80 -3.63
N LEU A 6 -8.22 7.27 -3.30
CA LEU A 6 -7.05 7.20 -4.15
C LEU A 6 -5.97 6.40 -3.43
N LEU A 7 -5.55 5.29 -4.03
CA LEU A 7 -4.37 4.56 -3.61
C LEU A 7 -3.13 5.21 -4.22
N ILE A 8 -2.13 5.47 -3.37
CA ILE A 8 -0.81 5.90 -3.78
C ILE A 8 0.20 4.88 -3.23
N VAL A 9 1.00 4.29 -4.11
CA VAL A 9 2.10 3.39 -3.75
C VAL A 9 3.39 3.98 -4.27
N ASP A 10 4.25 4.42 -3.36
CA ASP A 10 5.45 5.17 -3.67
C ASP A 10 6.72 4.39 -3.28
N PRO A 11 7.65 4.10 -4.19
CA PRO A 11 8.91 3.45 -3.83
C PRO A 11 9.76 4.36 -2.93
N VAL A 12 10.20 3.84 -1.80
CA VAL A 12 10.98 4.57 -0.81
C VAL A 12 12.46 4.26 -1.00
N GLU A 13 13.29 5.28 -1.17
CA GLU A 13 14.74 5.11 -1.20
C GLU A 13 15.27 4.70 0.17
N ASN A 14 16.20 3.73 0.19
CA ASN A 14 16.73 3.05 1.40
C ASN A 14 17.18 3.98 2.53
N THR A 15 17.54 5.22 2.24
CA THR A 15 17.95 6.24 3.22
C THR A 15 16.81 6.80 4.06
N THR A 16 15.56 6.65 3.60
CA THR A 16 14.38 7.29 4.21
C THR A 16 13.68 6.40 5.25
N VAL A 17 14.04 5.11 5.30
CA VAL A 17 13.40 4.10 6.16
C VAL A 17 13.93 4.12 7.61
N SER A 18 14.97 4.92 7.87
CA SER A 18 15.76 4.92 9.11
C SER A 18 15.06 5.50 10.36
N ASN A 19 13.81 5.96 10.29
CA ASN A 19 13.17 6.71 11.38
C ASN A 19 11.91 6.05 11.98
N GLY A 20 11.98 4.76 12.28
CA GLY A 20 11.03 4.12 13.21
C GLY A 20 9.67 3.73 12.65
N SER A 21 9.49 3.73 11.32
CA SER A 21 8.31 3.12 10.69
C SER A 21 8.51 1.60 10.60
N GLU A 22 7.59 0.82 11.15
CA GLU A 22 7.63 -0.64 11.05
C GLU A 22 7.43 -1.06 9.59
N ILE A 23 8.46 -1.66 8.98
CA ILE A 23 8.40 -2.16 7.61
C ILE A 23 7.73 -3.53 7.64
N VAL A 24 6.56 -3.65 7.01
CA VAL A 24 5.87 -4.92 6.90
C VAL A 24 6.41 -5.71 5.71
N GLN A 25 6.60 -7.02 5.89
CA GLN A 25 7.00 -7.90 4.80
C GLN A 25 5.79 -8.22 3.92
N TYR A 26 5.95 -8.04 2.60
CA TYR A 26 4.92 -8.39 1.64
C TYR A 26 4.55 -9.87 1.76
N ASN A 27 3.26 -10.15 1.91
CA ASN A 27 2.71 -11.50 1.96
C ASN A 27 1.65 -11.67 0.88
N GLN A 28 1.97 -12.46 -0.15
CA GLN A 28 1.07 -12.65 -1.29
C GLN A 28 -0.35 -13.10 -0.87
N THR A 29 -0.48 -13.98 0.12
CA THR A 29 -1.78 -14.48 0.59
C THR A 29 -2.65 -13.36 1.19
N LYS A 30 -2.07 -12.50 2.04
CA LYS A 30 -2.79 -11.35 2.62
C LYS A 30 -3.12 -10.31 1.54
N PHE A 31 -2.14 -9.96 0.71
CA PHE A 31 -2.33 -8.93 -0.32
C PHE A 31 -3.28 -9.37 -1.44
N SER A 32 -3.42 -10.67 -1.72
CA SER A 32 -4.41 -11.19 -2.68
C SER A 32 -5.87 -10.90 -2.27
N GLN A 33 -6.13 -10.54 -1.01
CA GLN A 33 -7.45 -10.07 -0.56
C GLN A 33 -7.80 -8.68 -1.11
N SER A 34 -6.81 -7.92 -1.56
CA SER A 34 -6.97 -6.64 -2.24
C SER A 34 -6.18 -6.65 -3.55
N PRO A 35 -6.79 -7.12 -4.67
CA PRO A 35 -6.12 -7.22 -5.96
C PRO A 35 -5.50 -5.89 -6.42
N THR A 36 -6.21 -4.77 -6.25
CA THR A 36 -5.74 -3.44 -6.63
C THR A 36 -4.46 -3.04 -5.87
N LEU A 37 -4.40 -3.32 -4.57
CA LEU A 37 -3.20 -3.06 -3.76
C LEU A 37 -2.06 -3.98 -4.12
N ASN A 38 -2.36 -5.26 -4.31
CA ASN A 38 -1.38 -6.26 -4.72
C ASN A 38 -0.69 -5.87 -6.02
N ASP A 39 -1.47 -5.47 -7.02
CA ASP A 39 -0.96 -5.09 -8.33
C ASP A 39 -0.15 -3.80 -8.24
N ALA A 40 -0.65 -2.77 -7.54
CA ALA A 40 0.07 -1.51 -7.36
C ALA A 40 1.42 -1.69 -6.65
N ILE A 41 1.50 -2.52 -5.61
CA ILE A 41 2.77 -2.82 -4.92
C ILE A 41 3.71 -3.62 -5.81
N THR A 42 3.18 -4.60 -6.54
CA THR A 42 4.00 -5.42 -7.45
C THR A 42 4.61 -4.56 -8.54
N GLU A 43 3.81 -3.68 -9.13
CA GLU A 43 4.24 -2.77 -10.17
C GLU A 43 5.24 -1.75 -9.63
N ALA A 44 4.92 -1.04 -8.54
CA ALA A 44 5.81 -0.06 -7.92
C ALA A 44 7.16 -0.66 -7.50
N ALA A 45 7.16 -1.86 -6.91
CA ALA A 45 8.39 -2.55 -6.52
C ALA A 45 9.23 -3.00 -7.73
N SER A 46 8.58 -3.34 -8.86
CA SER A 46 9.27 -3.83 -10.05
C SER A 46 9.81 -2.69 -10.93
N THR A 47 9.03 -1.63 -11.10
CA THR A 47 9.38 -0.49 -11.95
C THR A 47 10.13 0.59 -11.19
N LYS A 48 10.07 0.58 -9.85
CA LYS A 48 10.57 1.65 -8.98
C LYS A 48 9.95 3.00 -9.33
N THR A 49 8.68 3.01 -9.71
CA THR A 49 7.90 4.22 -9.97
C THR A 49 6.69 4.29 -9.06
N THR A 50 6.27 5.50 -8.72
CA THR A 50 5.02 5.73 -8.00
C THR A 50 3.83 5.25 -8.82
N GLN A 51 2.92 4.52 -8.17
CA GLN A 51 1.68 4.01 -8.74
C GLN A 51 0.49 4.69 -8.08
N GLN A 52 -0.47 5.11 -8.88
CA GLN A 52 -1.71 5.72 -8.40
C GLN A 52 -2.90 4.99 -9.00
N ARG A 53 -3.90 4.66 -8.16
CA ARG A 53 -5.11 3.95 -8.58
C ARG A 53 -6.33 4.55 -7.90
N ASP A 54 -7.32 4.94 -8.69
CA ASP A 54 -8.64 5.26 -8.16
C ASP A 54 -9.30 4.01 -7.58
N LEU A 55 -9.97 4.17 -6.44
CA LEU A 55 -10.59 3.08 -5.69
C LEU A 55 -12.09 3.29 -5.58
N ALA A 56 -12.84 2.23 -5.89
CA ALA A 56 -14.20 2.12 -5.44
C ALA A 56 -14.23 1.89 -3.92
N GLY A 57 -15.34 2.26 -3.26
CA GLY A 57 -15.42 2.12 -1.80
C GLY A 57 -15.27 0.69 -1.26
N GLN A 58 -15.54 -0.34 -2.08
CA GLN A 58 -15.25 -1.73 -1.70
C GLN A 58 -13.74 -2.02 -1.69
N ASP A 59 -12.97 -1.41 -2.61
CA ASP A 59 -11.52 -1.60 -2.66
C ASP A 59 -10.82 -0.88 -1.52
N VAL A 60 -11.31 0.30 -1.14
CA VAL A 60 -10.85 1.00 0.08
C VAL A 60 -10.95 0.08 1.30
N GLN A 61 -12.11 -0.54 1.53
CA GLN A 61 -12.33 -1.46 2.66
C GLN A 61 -11.40 -2.68 2.62
N ARG A 62 -11.14 -3.24 1.42
CA ARG A 62 -10.19 -4.35 1.26
C ARG A 62 -8.77 -3.94 1.65
N ILE A 63 -8.35 -2.73 1.27
CA ILE A 63 -7.02 -2.20 1.59
C ILE A 63 -6.90 -1.93 3.09
N GLU A 64 -7.92 -1.34 3.70
CA GLU A 64 -8.00 -1.13 5.15
C GLU A 64 -7.88 -2.46 5.90
N SER A 65 -8.58 -3.51 5.43
CA SER A 65 -8.50 -4.85 6.04
C SER A 65 -7.08 -5.44 5.95
N VAL A 66 -6.38 -5.25 4.83
CA VAL A 66 -4.98 -5.69 4.69
C VAL A 66 -4.09 -4.91 5.65
N ALA A 67 -4.23 -3.58 5.74
CA ALA A 67 -3.45 -2.76 6.66
C ALA A 67 -3.69 -3.14 8.13
N GLU A 68 -4.94 -3.37 8.51
CA GLU A 68 -5.33 -3.85 9.85
C GLU A 68 -4.69 -5.20 10.18
N ALA A 69 -4.61 -6.12 9.21
CA ALA A 69 -3.95 -7.42 9.39
C ALA A 69 -2.43 -7.32 9.65
N TYR A 70 -1.86 -6.13 9.52
CA TYR A 70 -0.48 -5.79 9.88
C TYR A 70 -0.40 -4.76 11.02
N ASN A 71 -1.52 -4.43 11.66
CA ASN A 71 -1.61 -3.37 12.66
C ASN A 71 -1.06 -2.02 12.14
N ALA A 72 -1.26 -1.76 10.85
CA ALA A 72 -0.72 -0.62 10.14
C ALA A 72 -1.82 0.39 9.79
N SER A 73 -1.47 1.67 9.76
CA SER A 73 -2.37 2.73 9.31
C SER A 73 -2.26 2.92 7.81
N THR A 74 -3.41 3.10 7.14
CA THR A 74 -3.51 3.40 5.71
C THR A 74 -2.99 4.79 5.33
N GLY A 75 -2.53 5.59 6.29
CA GLY A 75 -1.93 6.91 6.08
C GLY A 75 -0.48 6.91 5.58
N GLY A 76 0.18 5.77 5.41
CA GLY A 76 1.57 5.73 4.93
C GLY A 76 2.40 4.56 5.45
N PHE A 77 1.85 3.35 5.48
CA PHE A 77 2.60 2.18 5.95
C PHE A 77 3.59 1.67 4.91
N LEU A 78 4.69 1.06 5.37
CA LEU A 78 5.80 0.64 4.50
C LEU A 78 5.77 -0.86 4.27
N VAL A 79 5.85 -1.28 3.00
CA VAL A 79 5.85 -2.68 2.59
C VAL A 79 7.17 -3.00 1.87
N SER A 80 7.86 -4.05 2.29
CA SER A 80 9.05 -4.55 1.59
C SER A 80 8.70 -5.69 0.63
N LYS A 81 9.10 -5.56 -0.64
CA LYS A 81 8.95 -6.56 -1.69
C LYS A 81 10.15 -6.51 -2.65
N ASN A 82 10.76 -7.66 -2.95
CA ASN A 82 11.90 -7.77 -3.89
C ASN A 82 13.02 -6.76 -3.59
N GLU A 83 13.41 -6.64 -2.32
CA GLU A 83 14.45 -5.69 -1.84
C GLU A 83 14.10 -4.20 -2.05
N THR A 84 12.86 -3.90 -2.46
CA THR A 84 12.32 -2.55 -2.61
C THR A 84 11.29 -2.29 -1.54
N VAL A 85 11.43 -1.16 -0.83
CA VAL A 85 10.41 -0.70 0.10
C VAL A 85 9.47 0.23 -0.64
N VAL A 86 8.16 0.04 -0.47
CA VAL A 86 7.13 0.94 -0.99
C VAL A 86 6.30 1.48 0.16
N ARG A 87 5.93 2.76 0.11
CA ARG A 87 4.98 3.40 1.01
C ARG A 87 3.59 3.31 0.40
N VAL A 88 2.64 2.84 1.19
CA VAL A 88 1.24 2.73 0.81
C VAL A 88 0.43 3.79 1.56
N SER A 89 -0.24 4.65 0.81
CA SER A 89 -1.09 5.72 1.34
C SER A 89 -2.46 5.70 0.67
N LEU A 90 -3.52 5.88 1.45
CA LEU A 90 -4.89 6.10 0.98
C LEU A 90 -5.30 7.56 1.18
N GLY A 91 -5.68 8.21 0.08
CA GLY A 91 -6.44 9.46 0.09
C GLY A 91 -7.94 9.16 0.03
N TYR A 92 -8.76 9.91 0.77
CA TYR A 92 -10.21 9.77 0.76
C TYR A 92 -10.84 10.97 0.05
N GLU A 93 -11.86 10.72 -0.77
CA GLU A 93 -12.69 11.80 -1.32
C GLU A 93 -13.59 12.37 -0.21
N LEU A 94 -13.61 13.71 -0.07
CA LEU A 94 -14.35 14.44 0.97
C LEU A 94 -15.86 14.51 0.68
#